data_AF-A0A849Z117-F1
#
_entry.id   AF-A0A849Z117-F1
#
_cell.length_a   1.000
_cell.length_b   1.000
_cell.length_c   1.000
_cell.angle_alpha   90.00
_cell.angle_beta   90.00
_cell.angle_gamma   90.00
#
_symmetry.space_group_name_H-M   'P 1'
#
loop_
_entity.id
_entity.type
_entity.pdbx_description
1 polymer ?
#
loop_
_entity_poly.entity_id
_entity_poly.type
_entity_poly.pdbx_seq_one_letter_code
_entity_poly.pdbx_strand_id
1 'polypeptide(L)'
;MPLKENGWERLVAAAAKRTEDGRRQLVPVLGSGFVTQAVLDAARSTPRGSGRRPKPVDWLELLRGVAADFGLARAATLIEADVPGQTTLLWDSMLTELAAERRHPTSRAAHKWEDELRRAVAERLADDRATERAAKPFVRSFLKLGWDDVVTFNFDSVLLGERARPEARASGPAARASIAATVSGGTIWFPHGHMTDPRSIVLGARAYGARVSAMGAAFDEHARVKPPRPSTRLATWVATVLERPLFFCGLSLTREEWTIWWLLAQRARYLARRPSTERPPVFVFVRRPAPEERLEMHGAFATLSRACELLGIDMLSFGDYGVGWRRLRRALDWG
;
A
#
# COMPACT_ATOMS: atom_id res chain seq x y z
N MET A 1 -29.57 -5.27 -2.66
CA MET A 1 -29.38 -5.04 -1.21
C MET A 1 -28.93 -3.60 -0.99
N PRO A 2 -29.62 -2.79 -0.19
CA PRO A 2 -29.15 -1.46 0.16
C PRO A 2 -27.80 -1.57 0.87
N LEU A 3 -26.81 -0.79 0.41
CA LEU A 3 -25.54 -0.65 1.12
C LEU A 3 -25.85 -0.12 2.52
N LYS A 4 -25.31 -0.78 3.55
CA LYS A 4 -25.53 -0.35 4.93
C LYS A 4 -24.90 1.03 5.11
N GLU A 5 -25.70 2.07 5.33
CA GLU A 5 -25.21 3.42 5.67
C GLU A 5 -24.32 3.41 6.92
N ASN A 6 -24.43 2.36 7.74
CA ASN A 6 -23.67 2.13 8.96
C ASN A 6 -22.13 2.09 8.80
N GLY A 7 -21.59 1.83 7.59
CA GLY A 7 -20.14 1.68 7.41
C GLY A 7 -19.38 2.97 7.73
N TRP A 8 -19.95 4.12 7.35
CA TRP A 8 -19.36 5.43 7.60
C TRP A 8 -19.42 5.83 9.07
N GLU A 9 -20.53 5.54 9.76
CA GLU A 9 -20.67 5.79 11.20
C GLU A 9 -19.67 4.94 12.00
N ARG A 10 -19.50 3.68 11.61
CA ARG A 10 -18.50 2.79 12.20
C ARG A 10 -17.07 3.28 11.94
N LEU A 11 -16.79 3.84 10.76
CA LEU A 11 -15.50 4.48 10.49
C LEU A 11 -15.28 5.66 11.44
N VAL A 12 -16.26 6.56 11.60
CA VAL A 12 -16.17 7.71 12.52
C VAL A 12 -15.90 7.24 13.95
N ALA A 13 -16.65 6.24 14.43
CA ALA A 13 -16.45 5.67 15.76
C ALA A 13 -15.06 5.04 15.93
N ALA A 14 -14.56 4.32 14.93
CA ALA A 14 -13.21 3.75 14.95
C ALA A 14 -12.14 4.86 14.90
N ALA A 15 -12.34 5.89 14.08
CA ALA A 15 -11.44 7.03 13.94
C ALA A 15 -11.42 7.92 15.19
N ALA A 16 -12.46 7.89 16.03
CA ALA A 16 -12.54 8.61 17.30
C ALA A 16 -11.72 7.95 18.44
N LYS A 17 -11.44 6.64 18.35
CA LYS A 17 -10.65 5.94 19.37
C LYS A 17 -9.22 6.44 19.42
N ARG A 18 -8.73 6.75 20.63
CA ARG A 18 -7.38 7.22 20.90
C ARG A 18 -6.60 6.25 21.80
N THR A 19 -5.28 6.23 21.65
CA THR A 19 -4.34 5.67 22.63
C THR A 19 -4.17 6.63 23.81
N GLU A 20 -3.46 6.21 24.85
CA GLU A 20 -3.20 7.02 26.04
C GLU A 20 -2.43 8.32 25.72
N ASP A 21 -1.55 8.29 24.72
CA ASP A 21 -0.83 9.47 24.21
C ASP A 21 -1.65 10.30 23.20
N GLY A 22 -2.97 10.05 23.10
CA GLY A 22 -3.89 10.85 22.29
C GLY A 22 -3.84 10.57 20.79
N ARG A 23 -3.12 9.52 20.35
CA ARG A 23 -3.01 9.15 18.93
C ARG A 23 -4.17 8.28 18.48
N ARG A 24 -4.52 8.32 17.19
CA ARG A 24 -5.60 7.49 16.62
C ARG A 24 -5.18 6.03 16.56
N GLN A 25 -6.05 5.15 17.05
CA GLN A 25 -5.84 3.69 16.98
C GLN A 25 -6.19 3.08 15.62
N LEU A 26 -7.00 3.78 14.82
CA LEU A 26 -7.29 3.41 13.44
C LEU A 26 -5.99 3.49 12.62
N VAL A 27 -5.67 2.43 11.90
CA VAL A 27 -4.45 2.33 11.10
C VAL A 27 -4.80 2.52 9.63
N PRO A 28 -4.38 3.63 9.01
CA PRO A 28 -4.48 3.79 7.57
C PRO A 28 -3.57 2.80 6.85
N VAL A 29 -4.10 2.12 5.85
CA VAL A 29 -3.39 1.22 4.96
C VAL A 29 -3.43 1.81 3.56
N LEU A 30 -2.30 2.38 3.13
CA LEU A 30 -2.20 3.29 2.00
C LEU A 30 -1.56 2.60 0.79
N GLY A 31 -2.13 2.85 -0.39
CA GLY A 31 -1.56 2.46 -1.68
C GLY A 31 -1.24 3.66 -2.56
N SER A 32 -0.89 3.41 -3.81
CA SER A 32 -0.45 4.46 -4.74
C SER A 32 -1.58 5.42 -5.08
N GLY A 33 -2.84 4.97 -5.05
CA GLY A 33 -4.02 5.81 -5.26
C GLY A 33 -4.13 6.97 -4.26
N PHE A 34 -3.56 6.83 -3.06
CA PHE A 34 -3.53 7.92 -2.07
C PHE A 34 -2.59 9.05 -2.52
N VAL A 35 -1.39 8.69 -3.00
CA VAL A 35 -0.41 9.65 -3.54
C VAL A 35 -0.93 10.25 -4.85
N THR A 36 -1.53 9.44 -5.71
CA THR A 36 -2.21 9.91 -6.92
C THR A 36 -3.26 10.97 -6.60
N GLN A 37 -4.12 10.75 -5.61
CA GLN A 37 -5.08 11.77 -5.20
C GLN A 37 -4.37 13.04 -4.71
N ALA A 38 -3.32 12.91 -3.90
CA ALA A 38 -2.56 14.06 -3.40
C ALA A 38 -2.02 14.94 -4.53
N VAL A 39 -1.47 14.32 -5.59
CA VAL A 39 -0.99 15.04 -6.78
C VAL A 39 -2.15 15.67 -7.56
N LEU A 40 -3.26 14.96 -7.72
CA LEU A 40 -4.44 15.48 -8.41
C LEU A 40 -5.07 16.68 -7.67
N ASP A 41 -5.10 16.65 -6.34
CA ASP A 41 -5.55 17.78 -5.52
C ASP A 41 -4.63 18.99 -5.75
N ALA A 42 -3.31 18.79 -5.71
CA ALA A 42 -2.35 19.86 -6.01
C ALA A 42 -2.54 20.43 -7.41
N ALA A 43 -2.70 19.57 -8.43
CA ALA A 43 -2.92 20.00 -9.81
C ALA A 43 -4.21 20.80 -10.03
N ARG A 44 -5.26 20.55 -9.23
CA ARG A 44 -6.51 21.34 -9.25
C ARG A 44 -6.34 22.71 -8.61
N SER A 45 -5.49 22.82 -7.59
CA SER A 45 -5.18 24.08 -6.92
C SER A 45 -4.20 24.96 -7.69
N THR A 46 -3.45 24.40 -8.65
CA THR A 46 -2.53 25.14 -9.52
C THR A 46 -3.29 26.03 -10.53
N PRO A 47 -3.08 27.37 -10.55
CA PRO A 47 -3.73 28.28 -11.49
C PRO A 47 -3.49 27.88 -12.95
N ARG A 48 -4.50 28.05 -13.81
CA ARG A 48 -4.35 27.84 -15.26
C ARG A 48 -3.26 28.78 -15.78
N GLY A 49 -2.24 28.23 -16.45
CA GLY A 49 -1.11 28.98 -17.04
C GLY A 49 0.20 28.97 -16.25
N SER A 50 0.23 28.44 -15.02
CA SER A 50 1.43 28.44 -14.16
C SER A 50 2.46 27.32 -14.46
N GLY A 51 2.48 26.79 -15.69
CA GLY A 51 3.42 25.76 -16.14
C GLY A 51 2.84 24.34 -16.20
N ARG A 52 3.73 23.34 -16.29
CA ARG A 52 3.37 21.92 -16.43
C ARG A 52 2.71 21.43 -15.14
N ARG A 53 1.47 20.97 -15.24
CA ARG A 53 0.75 20.35 -14.11
C ARG A 53 1.50 19.10 -13.65
N PRO A 54 1.64 18.89 -12.32
CA PRO A 54 2.25 17.67 -11.82
C PRO A 54 1.38 16.48 -12.24
N LYS A 55 2.04 15.42 -12.70
CA LYS A 55 1.41 14.14 -13.02
C LYS A 55 1.92 13.13 -11.98
N PRO A 56 1.04 12.34 -11.35
CA PRO A 56 1.51 11.29 -10.47
C PRO A 56 2.27 10.25 -11.28
N VAL A 57 3.42 9.79 -10.77
CA VAL A 57 4.07 8.61 -11.33
C VAL A 57 3.21 7.40 -11.03
N ASP A 58 2.61 6.85 -12.08
CA ASP A 58 1.91 5.58 -11.99
C ASP A 58 2.90 4.41 -12.14
N TRP A 59 2.47 3.23 -11.69
CA TRP A 59 3.28 2.01 -11.72
C TRP A 59 3.73 1.62 -13.12
N LEU A 60 2.89 1.84 -14.13
CA LEU A 60 3.18 1.46 -15.50
C LEU A 60 4.22 2.40 -16.10
N GLU A 61 4.16 3.70 -15.81
CA GLU A 61 5.15 4.69 -16.19
C GLU A 61 6.50 4.40 -15.54
N LEU A 62 6.51 4.03 -14.25
CA LEU A 62 7.72 3.61 -13.55
C LEU A 62 8.36 2.38 -14.19
N LEU A 63 7.59 1.30 -14.40
CA LEU A 63 8.10 0.07 -15.00
C LEU A 63 8.52 0.26 -16.46
N ARG A 64 7.77 1.04 -17.25
CA ARG A 64 8.13 1.40 -18.63
C ARG A 64 9.46 2.14 -18.66
N GLY A 65 9.63 3.10 -17.74
CA GLY A 65 10.88 3.84 -17.60
C GLY A 65 12.06 2.91 -17.32
N VAL A 66 11.91 1.98 -16.38
CA VAL A 66 12.97 1.00 -16.08
C VAL A 66 13.22 0.07 -17.28
N ALA A 67 12.17 -0.43 -17.95
CA ALA A 67 12.33 -1.25 -19.15
C ALA A 67 13.13 -0.53 -20.24
N ALA A 68 12.85 0.76 -20.46
CA ALA A 68 13.57 1.60 -21.41
C ALA A 68 15.06 1.76 -21.04
N ASP A 69 15.39 2.00 -19.76
CA ASP A 69 16.79 2.15 -19.32
C ASP A 69 17.64 0.90 -19.57
N PHE A 70 17.01 -0.27 -19.55
CA PHE A 70 17.67 -1.56 -19.75
C PHE A 70 17.56 -2.08 -21.20
N GLY A 71 16.88 -1.36 -22.09
CA GLY A 71 16.69 -1.77 -23.50
C GLY A 71 15.70 -2.92 -23.69
N LEU A 72 14.75 -3.12 -22.76
CA LEU A 72 13.83 -4.26 -22.73
C LEU A 72 12.58 -4.00 -23.58
N ALA A 73 12.75 -4.02 -24.89
CA ALA A 73 11.71 -3.67 -25.85
C ALA A 73 10.47 -4.57 -25.72
N ARG A 74 10.64 -5.87 -25.52
CA ARG A 74 9.51 -6.80 -25.43
C ARG A 74 8.71 -6.57 -24.15
N ALA A 75 9.37 -6.39 -23.01
CA ALA A 75 8.72 -6.06 -21.75
C ALA A 75 8.00 -4.71 -21.85
N ALA A 76 8.59 -3.70 -22.49
CA ALA A 76 7.93 -2.41 -22.72
C ALA A 76 6.62 -2.57 -23.51
N THR A 77 6.61 -3.38 -24.57
CA THR A 77 5.38 -3.68 -25.34
C THR A 77 4.33 -4.39 -24.47
N LEU A 78 4.73 -5.33 -23.61
CA LEU A 78 3.80 -6.01 -22.70
C LEU A 78 3.19 -5.04 -21.67
N ILE A 79 3.99 -4.10 -21.15
CA ILE A 79 3.52 -3.05 -20.23
C ILE A 79 2.48 -2.14 -20.91
N GLU A 80 2.60 -1.89 -22.21
CA GLU A 80 1.63 -1.09 -22.96
C GLU A 80 0.33 -1.84 -23.26
N ALA A 81 0.42 -3.15 -23.47
CA ALA A 81 -0.73 -4.03 -23.69
C ALA A 81 -1.41 -4.49 -22.38
N ASP A 82 -0.95 -4.01 -21.22
CA ASP A 82 -1.27 -4.58 -19.92
C ASP A 82 -2.77 -4.61 -19.60
N VAL A 83 -3.15 -5.65 -18.85
CA VAL A 83 -4.46 -5.74 -18.20
C VAL A 83 -4.29 -5.24 -16.76
N PRO A 84 -5.07 -4.24 -16.32
CA PRO A 84 -4.92 -3.65 -14.99
C PRO A 84 -4.74 -4.68 -13.87
N GLY A 85 -3.62 -4.54 -13.14
CA GLY A 85 -3.25 -5.44 -12.06
C GLY A 85 -2.53 -6.70 -12.51
N GLN A 86 -1.59 -6.58 -13.47
CA GLN A 86 -0.60 -7.63 -13.79
C GLN A 86 0.87 -7.16 -13.60
N THR A 87 1.09 -6.19 -12.71
CA THR A 87 2.41 -5.60 -12.44
C THR A 87 3.49 -6.61 -12.05
N THR A 88 3.10 -7.72 -11.41
CA THR A 88 4.03 -8.79 -11.04
C THR A 88 4.55 -9.52 -12.28
N LEU A 89 3.66 -9.80 -13.24
CA LEU A 89 4.02 -10.48 -14.48
C LEU A 89 4.86 -9.60 -15.41
N LEU A 90 4.60 -8.29 -15.42
CA LEU A 90 5.42 -7.33 -16.16
C LEU A 90 6.86 -7.32 -15.63
N TRP A 91 7.02 -7.30 -14.30
CA TRP A 91 8.33 -7.39 -13.66
C TRP A 91 9.06 -8.70 -14.02
N ASP A 92 8.36 -9.83 -13.92
CA ASP A 92 8.95 -11.14 -14.23
C ASP A 92 9.30 -11.27 -15.73
N SER A 93 8.57 -10.56 -16.61
CA SER A 93 8.89 -10.46 -18.03
C SER A 93 10.20 -9.69 -18.28
N MET A 94 10.41 -8.56 -17.58
CA MET A 94 11.66 -7.80 -17.65
C MET A 94 12.87 -8.64 -17.20
N LEU A 95 12.72 -9.39 -16.11
CA LEU A 95 13.77 -10.30 -15.63
C LEU A 95 14.10 -11.40 -16.64
N THR A 96 13.07 -11.97 -17.26
CA THR A 96 13.21 -13.05 -18.24
C THR A 96 13.93 -12.57 -19.50
N GLU A 97 13.58 -11.38 -19.99
CA GLU A 97 14.23 -10.75 -21.15
C GLU A 97 15.70 -10.43 -20.85
N LEU A 98 16.00 -9.78 -19.72
CA LEU A 98 17.38 -9.51 -19.30
C LEU A 98 18.24 -10.78 -19.20
N ALA A 99 17.69 -11.84 -18.62
CA ALA A 99 18.39 -13.11 -18.49
C ALA A 99 18.61 -13.81 -19.85
N ALA A 100 17.72 -13.61 -20.82
CA ALA A 100 17.82 -14.21 -22.15
C ALA A 100 18.83 -13.48 -23.06
N GLU A 101 18.81 -12.15 -23.08
CA GLU A 101 19.67 -11.35 -23.95
C GLU A 101 21.14 -11.37 -23.50
N ARG A 102 21.38 -11.55 -22.21
CA ARG A 102 22.73 -11.49 -21.62
C ARG A 102 23.32 -12.88 -21.36
N ARG A 103 22.97 -13.86 -22.21
CA ARG A 103 23.55 -15.22 -22.26
C ARG A 103 25.01 -15.21 -22.76
N HIS A 104 25.87 -14.47 -22.08
CA HIS A 104 27.33 -14.59 -22.23
C HIS A 104 27.83 -15.71 -21.31
N PRO A 105 28.95 -16.40 -21.59
CA PRO A 105 29.54 -17.38 -20.66
C PRO A 105 29.87 -16.83 -19.25
N THR A 106 29.87 -15.51 -19.08
CA THR A 106 29.97 -14.80 -17.80
C THR A 106 28.62 -14.34 -17.23
N SER A 107 27.51 -14.91 -17.71
CA SER A 107 26.16 -14.44 -17.40
C SER A 107 25.92 -14.40 -15.89
N ARG A 108 25.41 -13.27 -15.43
CA ARG A 108 25.12 -13.04 -14.02
C ARG A 108 23.91 -13.86 -13.62
N ALA A 109 23.94 -14.43 -12.43
CA ALA A 109 22.79 -15.10 -11.84
C ALA A 109 21.57 -14.16 -11.80
N ALA A 110 20.36 -14.68 -12.05
CA ALA A 110 19.12 -13.89 -12.18
C ALA A 110 18.87 -12.92 -11.01
N HIS A 111 19.22 -13.32 -9.77
CA HIS A 111 19.07 -12.45 -8.61
C HIS A 111 19.90 -11.15 -8.71
N LYS A 112 21.02 -11.14 -9.44
CA LYS A 112 21.84 -9.94 -9.66
C LYS A 112 21.14 -8.95 -10.60
N TRP A 113 20.43 -9.44 -11.61
CA TRP A 113 19.62 -8.59 -12.49
C TRP A 113 18.43 -8.01 -11.75
N GLU A 114 17.80 -8.81 -10.89
CA GLU A 114 16.71 -8.33 -10.04
C GLU A 114 17.16 -7.23 -9.06
N ASP A 115 18.34 -7.37 -8.46
CA ASP A 115 18.95 -6.32 -7.63
C ASP A 115 19.17 -5.02 -8.42
N GLU A 116 19.52 -5.11 -9.71
CA GLU A 116 19.73 -3.92 -10.56
C GLU A 116 18.44 -3.26 -10.99
N LEU A 117 17.44 -4.03 -11.41
CA LEU A 117 16.12 -3.49 -11.71
C LEU A 117 15.53 -2.78 -10.48
N ARG A 118 15.70 -3.33 -9.28
CA ARG A 118 15.21 -2.68 -8.05
C ARG A 118 15.96 -1.39 -7.74
N ARG A 119 17.27 -1.32 -8.00
CA ARG A 119 18.03 -0.05 -7.89
C ARG A 119 17.50 0.98 -8.86
N ALA A 120 17.24 0.62 -10.11
CA ALA A 120 16.68 1.54 -11.09
C ALA A 120 15.27 2.04 -10.70
N VAL A 121 14.41 1.16 -10.15
CA VAL A 121 13.13 1.57 -9.55
C VAL A 121 13.35 2.60 -8.43
N ALA A 122 14.26 2.30 -7.50
CA ALA A 122 14.56 3.18 -6.37
C ALA A 122 15.13 4.54 -6.81
N GLU A 123 16.04 4.56 -7.78
CA GLU A 123 16.62 5.77 -8.36
C GLU A 123 15.55 6.65 -9.00
N ARG A 124 14.69 6.06 -9.85
CA ARG A 124 13.57 6.79 -10.48
C ARG A 124 12.60 7.38 -9.46
N LEU A 125 12.29 6.65 -8.39
CA LEU A 125 11.44 7.17 -7.31
C LEU A 125 12.14 8.29 -6.52
N ALA A 126 13.46 8.20 -6.31
CA ALA A 126 14.24 9.23 -5.64
C ALA A 126 14.35 10.53 -6.47
N ASP A 127 14.34 10.39 -7.80
CA ASP A 127 14.39 11.50 -8.76
C ASP A 127 13.03 12.16 -9.00
N ASP A 128 11.92 11.50 -8.62
CA ASP A 128 10.56 12.04 -8.75
C ASP A 128 10.20 13.06 -7.66
N ARG A 129 10.98 14.15 -7.63
CA ARG A 129 10.75 15.30 -6.76
C ARG A 129 9.46 16.05 -7.10
N ALA A 130 8.94 15.88 -8.31
CA ALA A 130 7.71 16.54 -8.73
C ALA A 130 6.49 15.96 -8.01
N THR A 131 6.32 14.63 -8.02
CA THR A 131 5.27 13.96 -7.24
C THR A 131 5.46 14.22 -5.76
N GLU A 132 6.68 14.11 -5.24
CA GLU A 132 6.93 14.33 -3.81
C GLU A 132 6.49 15.73 -3.37
N ARG A 133 6.94 16.78 -4.08
CA ARG A 133 6.58 18.17 -3.76
C ARG A 133 5.07 18.42 -3.87
N ALA A 134 4.43 17.88 -4.91
CA ALA A 134 3.00 18.04 -5.12
C ALA A 134 2.18 17.35 -4.02
N ALA A 135 2.56 16.14 -3.62
CA ALA A 135 1.84 15.36 -2.62
C ALA A 135 2.09 15.81 -1.17
N LYS A 136 3.24 16.44 -0.88
CA LYS A 136 3.65 16.75 0.51
C LYS A 136 2.63 17.53 1.33
N PRO A 137 1.98 18.60 0.83
CA PRO A 137 1.01 19.36 1.63
C PRO A 137 -0.18 18.50 2.08
N PHE A 138 -0.72 17.71 1.16
CA PHE A 138 -1.83 16.78 1.43
C PHE A 138 -1.42 15.69 2.44
N VAL A 139 -0.24 15.10 2.26
CA VAL A 139 0.27 14.08 3.19
C VAL A 139 0.57 14.65 4.57
N ARG A 140 1.13 15.87 4.65
CA ARG A 140 1.36 16.54 5.93
C ARG A 140 0.04 16.82 6.66
N SER A 141 -1.01 17.28 5.98
CA SER A 141 -2.30 17.47 6.63
C SER A 141 -2.90 16.15 7.11
N PHE A 142 -2.74 15.07 6.33
CA PHE A 142 -3.15 13.73 6.74
C PHE A 142 -2.42 13.24 7.99
N LEU A 143 -1.09 13.39 8.07
CA LEU A 143 -0.30 12.91 9.21
C LEU A 143 -0.56 13.73 10.48
N LYS A 144 -0.98 15.00 10.36
CA LYS A 144 -1.40 15.84 11.51
C LYS A 144 -2.61 15.28 12.25
N LEU A 145 -3.36 14.33 11.67
CA LEU A 145 -4.46 13.63 12.34
C LEU A 145 -3.99 12.72 13.49
N GLY A 146 -2.67 12.51 13.62
CA GLY A 146 -2.06 11.90 14.80
C GLY A 146 -2.18 10.38 14.86
N TRP A 147 -1.83 9.67 13.79
CA TRP A 147 -1.93 8.20 13.70
C TRP A 147 -0.89 7.47 14.56
N ASP A 148 -1.26 6.49 15.37
CA ASP A 148 -0.30 5.62 16.09
C ASP A 148 0.58 4.84 15.09
N ASP A 149 -0.08 4.20 14.13
CA ASP A 149 0.55 3.48 13.02
C ASP A 149 -0.07 3.88 11.67
N VAL A 150 0.75 3.88 10.63
CA VAL A 150 0.37 3.95 9.21
C VAL A 150 1.06 2.80 8.49
N VAL A 151 0.36 2.10 7.61
CA VAL A 151 0.95 1.06 6.75
C VAL A 151 0.89 1.58 5.31
N THR A 152 2.01 1.59 4.61
CA THR A 152 2.08 2.03 3.20
C THR A 152 2.69 0.96 2.32
N PHE A 153 2.01 0.65 1.23
CA PHE A 153 2.51 -0.26 0.19
C PHE A 153 3.27 0.49 -0.92
N ASN A 154 3.42 1.81 -0.78
CA ASN A 154 4.26 2.63 -1.64
C ASN A 154 5.73 2.51 -1.22
N PHE A 155 6.63 2.62 -2.19
CA PHE A 155 8.08 2.55 -1.99
C PHE A 155 8.71 3.93 -1.79
N ASP A 156 7.99 4.99 -2.13
CA ASP A 156 8.45 6.38 -2.08
C ASP A 156 8.53 6.94 -0.65
N SER A 157 9.17 8.11 -0.54
CA SER A 157 9.35 8.84 0.73
C SER A 157 8.29 9.93 0.96
N VAL A 158 7.16 9.92 0.24
CA VAL A 158 6.15 11.00 0.35
C VAL A 158 5.67 11.14 1.79
N LEU A 159 5.49 10.01 2.48
CA LEU A 159 5.07 9.93 3.89
C LEU A 159 6.17 10.25 4.92
N LEU A 160 7.42 10.36 4.50
CA LEU A 160 8.56 10.56 5.40
C LEU A 160 8.96 12.04 5.50
N GLY A 161 9.50 12.43 6.66
CA GLY A 161 10.29 13.67 6.77
C GLY A 161 11.70 13.48 6.21
N GLU A 162 12.40 14.56 5.87
CA GLU A 162 13.75 14.53 5.25
C GLU A 162 14.78 13.70 6.02
N ARG A 163 14.63 13.57 7.34
CA ARG A 163 15.55 12.84 8.22
C ARG A 163 15.10 11.42 8.54
N ALA A 164 13.86 11.05 8.24
CA ALA A 164 13.32 9.75 8.62
C ALA A 164 13.81 8.69 7.62
N ARG A 165 14.42 7.62 8.12
CA ARG A 165 14.86 6.48 7.32
C ARG A 165 14.16 5.22 7.80
N PRO A 166 13.56 4.42 6.90
CA PRO A 166 12.99 3.15 7.28
C PRO A 166 14.06 2.13 7.64
N GLU A 167 13.85 1.41 8.73
CA GLU A 167 14.74 0.39 9.26
C GLU A 167 13.92 -0.81 9.73
N ALA A 168 14.53 -1.99 9.78
CA ALA A 168 13.89 -3.18 10.34
C ALA A 168 13.75 -3.03 11.86
N ARG A 169 12.54 -3.19 12.39
CA ARG A 169 12.26 -3.12 13.83
C ARG A 169 12.30 -4.47 14.55
N ALA A 170 12.07 -5.56 13.84
CA ALA A 170 12.20 -6.92 14.33
C ALA A 170 13.53 -7.52 13.87
N SER A 171 13.97 -8.56 14.58
CA SER A 171 15.17 -9.33 14.24
C SER A 171 14.80 -10.65 13.54
N GLY A 172 15.81 -11.35 13.02
CA GLY A 172 15.63 -12.69 12.47
C GLY A 172 14.71 -12.76 11.25
N PRO A 173 13.96 -13.86 11.07
CA PRO A 173 13.11 -14.08 9.90
C PRO A 173 12.00 -13.03 9.71
N ALA A 174 11.54 -12.40 10.80
CA ALA A 174 10.51 -11.36 10.79
C ALA A 174 11.04 -9.98 10.39
N ALA A 175 12.36 -9.77 10.37
CA ALA A 175 12.98 -8.47 10.10
C ALA A 175 12.47 -7.81 8.80
N ARG A 176 12.34 -8.61 7.73
CA ARG A 176 11.81 -8.10 6.46
C ARG A 176 10.37 -7.61 6.60
N ALA A 177 9.55 -8.26 7.41
CA ALA A 177 8.17 -7.86 7.72
C ALA A 177 8.08 -6.78 8.82
N SER A 178 9.13 -5.99 9.04
CA SER A 178 9.17 -4.98 10.11
C SER A 178 9.82 -3.66 9.70
N ILE A 179 10.01 -3.43 8.40
CA ILE A 179 10.60 -2.18 7.90
C ILE A 179 9.66 -1.03 8.23
N ALA A 180 10.16 -0.05 8.99
CA ALA A 180 9.39 1.09 9.42
C ALA A 180 10.25 2.32 9.72
N ALA A 181 9.62 3.50 9.70
CA ALA A 181 10.20 4.75 10.17
C ALA A 181 9.33 5.38 11.26
N THR A 182 9.94 6.14 12.16
CA THR A 182 9.20 6.94 13.14
C THR A 182 8.95 8.33 12.57
N VAL A 183 7.69 8.77 12.51
CA VAL A 183 7.29 10.09 11.98
C VAL A 183 6.27 10.72 12.92
N SER A 184 6.57 11.92 13.41
CA SER A 184 5.69 12.69 14.31
C SER A 184 5.17 11.87 15.49
N GLY A 185 6.03 11.04 16.09
CA GLY A 185 5.72 10.15 17.22
C GLY A 185 5.01 8.85 16.89
N GLY A 186 4.57 8.65 15.64
CA GLY A 186 3.93 7.41 15.17
C GLY A 186 4.87 6.56 14.32
N THR A 187 4.40 5.39 13.91
CA THR A 187 5.17 4.46 13.08
C THR A 187 4.58 4.39 11.66
N ILE A 188 5.44 4.50 10.64
CA ILE A 188 5.07 4.24 9.25
C ILE A 188 5.75 2.96 8.81
N TRP A 189 4.94 1.94 8.49
CA TRP A 189 5.39 0.63 8.06
C TRP A 189 5.43 0.51 6.54
N PHE A 190 6.42 -0.23 6.02
CA PHE A 190 6.66 -0.43 4.59
C PHE A 190 6.66 -1.93 4.25
N PRO A 191 5.49 -2.59 4.13
CA PRO A 191 5.40 -4.01 3.84
C PRO A 191 6.07 -4.43 2.53
N HIS A 192 6.13 -3.54 1.55
CA HIS A 192 6.81 -3.78 0.28
C HIS A 192 8.25 -3.27 0.25
N GLY A 193 8.78 -2.74 1.35
CA GLY A 193 10.10 -2.11 1.37
C GLY A 193 10.05 -0.65 0.92
N HIS A 194 11.22 -0.05 0.75
CA HIS A 194 11.36 1.39 0.54
C HIS A 194 12.53 1.71 -0.38
N MET A 195 12.43 2.79 -1.15
CA MET A 195 13.44 3.17 -2.15
C MET A 195 14.84 3.42 -1.58
N THR A 196 14.97 3.80 -0.30
CA THR A 196 16.30 3.98 0.32
C THR A 196 17.05 2.67 0.55
N ASP A 197 16.36 1.53 0.52
CA ASP A 197 16.97 0.19 0.49
C ASP A 197 16.37 -0.60 -0.69
N PRO A 198 16.97 -0.51 -1.88
CA PRO A 198 16.48 -1.21 -3.06
C PRO A 198 16.32 -2.72 -2.88
N ARG A 199 17.11 -3.36 -2.00
CA ARG A 199 17.00 -4.80 -1.75
C ARG A 199 15.74 -5.17 -0.97
N SER A 200 15.16 -4.20 -0.24
CA SER A 200 13.91 -4.38 0.48
C SER A 200 12.67 -4.38 -0.42
N ILE A 201 12.77 -3.78 -1.62
CA ILE A 201 11.68 -3.66 -2.60
C ILE A 201 11.15 -5.04 -2.97
N VAL A 202 9.85 -5.23 -2.79
CA VAL A 202 9.12 -6.45 -3.15
C VAL A 202 8.41 -6.24 -4.47
N LEU A 203 9.01 -6.76 -5.55
CA LEU A 203 8.45 -6.81 -6.90
C LEU A 203 8.74 -8.18 -7.51
N GLY A 204 7.77 -8.74 -8.24
CA GLY A 204 7.86 -10.06 -8.86
C GLY A 204 7.46 -11.22 -7.94
N ALA A 205 7.03 -12.33 -8.53
CA ALA A 205 6.43 -13.44 -7.80
C ALA A 205 7.38 -14.03 -6.74
N ARG A 206 8.68 -14.10 -7.06
CA ARG A 206 9.73 -14.61 -6.16
C ARG A 206 9.86 -13.75 -4.90
N ALA A 207 9.91 -12.43 -5.05
CA ALA A 207 10.06 -11.50 -3.93
C ALA A 207 8.85 -11.56 -3.00
N TYR A 208 7.65 -11.65 -3.59
CA TYR A 208 6.42 -11.80 -2.83
C TYR A 208 6.36 -13.16 -2.09
N GLY A 209 6.79 -14.26 -2.71
CA GLY A 209 6.90 -15.56 -2.04
C GLY A 209 7.78 -15.50 -0.80
N ALA A 210 8.98 -14.91 -0.93
CA ALA A 210 9.87 -14.69 0.21
C ALA A 210 9.25 -13.76 1.28
N ARG A 211 8.44 -12.79 0.86
CA ARG A 211 7.73 -11.87 1.77
C ARG A 211 6.68 -12.60 2.60
N VAL A 212 5.92 -13.53 2.03
CA VAL A 212 4.94 -14.34 2.76
C VAL A 212 5.61 -15.20 3.84
N SER A 213 6.79 -15.76 3.59
CA SER A 213 7.55 -16.48 4.62
C SER A 213 7.91 -15.57 5.82
N ALA A 214 8.39 -14.35 5.56
CA ALA A 214 8.69 -13.38 6.62
C ALA A 214 7.42 -12.95 7.39
N MET A 215 6.29 -12.81 6.68
CA MET A 215 4.99 -12.51 7.28
C MET A 215 4.48 -13.67 8.15
N GLY A 216 4.68 -14.91 7.72
CA GLY A 216 4.38 -16.12 8.51
C GLY A 216 5.18 -16.14 9.81
N ALA A 217 6.49 -15.88 9.74
CA ALA A 217 7.32 -15.80 10.95
C ALA A 217 6.84 -14.69 11.92
N ALA A 218 6.53 -13.50 11.40
CA ALA A 218 6.00 -12.40 12.21
C ALA A 218 4.62 -12.72 12.82
N PHE A 219 3.77 -13.44 12.07
CA PHE A 219 2.48 -13.92 12.55
C PHE A 219 2.66 -14.92 13.70
N ASP A 220 3.52 -15.92 13.51
CA ASP A 220 3.77 -16.97 14.51
C ASP A 220 4.36 -16.40 15.79
N GLU A 221 5.31 -15.46 15.68
CA GLU A 221 5.87 -14.75 16.82
C GLU A 221 4.78 -13.99 17.60
N HIS A 222 3.95 -13.23 16.90
CA HIS A 222 2.85 -12.48 17.53
C HIS A 222 1.77 -13.37 18.15
N ALA A 223 1.44 -14.49 17.49
CA ALA A 223 0.42 -15.44 17.95
C ALA A 223 0.83 -16.18 19.24
N ARG A 224 2.13 -16.30 19.53
CA ARG A 224 2.64 -16.92 20.77
C ARG A 224 2.47 -16.03 22.00
N VAL A 225 2.31 -14.72 21.83
CA VAL A 225 2.17 -13.77 22.94
C VAL A 225 0.76 -13.87 23.54
N LYS A 226 0.65 -14.39 24.76
CA LYS A 226 -0.62 -14.47 25.50
C LYS A 226 -1.06 -13.09 26.01
N PRO A 227 -2.37 -12.81 26.10
CA PRO A 227 -2.88 -11.63 26.81
C PRO A 227 -2.62 -11.70 28.34
N PRO A 228 -2.50 -10.57 29.05
CA PRO A 228 -2.44 -9.21 28.51
C PRO A 228 -1.08 -8.95 27.85
N ARG A 229 -1.08 -8.18 26.76
CA ARG A 229 0.16 -7.89 26.05
C ARG A 229 0.92 -6.74 26.72
N PRO A 230 2.26 -6.85 26.85
CA PRO A 230 3.07 -5.89 27.61
C PRO A 230 3.22 -4.51 26.95
N SER A 231 2.90 -4.37 25.65
CA SER A 231 3.06 -3.13 24.90
C SER A 231 1.87 -2.88 23.99
N THR A 232 1.39 -1.63 23.96
CA THR A 232 0.45 -1.14 22.94
C THR A 232 1.12 -1.04 21.57
N ARG A 233 2.44 -0.79 21.53
CA ARG A 233 3.24 -0.77 20.30
C ARG A 233 3.56 -2.18 19.84
N LEU A 234 3.25 -2.45 18.59
CA LEU A 234 3.40 -3.76 17.96
C LEU A 234 4.71 -3.81 17.19
N ALA A 235 5.40 -4.95 17.25
CA ALA A 235 6.76 -5.09 16.73
C ALA A 235 6.83 -5.16 15.19
N THR A 236 5.74 -5.51 14.54
CA THR A 236 5.65 -5.71 13.09
C THR A 236 4.36 -5.14 12.55
N TRP A 237 4.35 -4.78 11.26
CA TRP A 237 3.12 -4.38 10.59
C TRP A 237 2.11 -5.52 10.48
N VAL A 238 2.57 -6.78 10.49
CA VAL A 238 1.71 -7.96 10.57
C VAL A 238 0.92 -7.93 11.88
N ALA A 239 1.58 -7.75 13.01
CA ALA A 239 0.92 -7.62 14.31
C ALA A 239 -0.05 -6.43 14.33
N THR A 240 0.36 -5.27 13.79
CA THR A 240 -0.51 -4.09 13.62
C THR A 240 -1.77 -4.42 12.83
N VAL A 241 -1.63 -5.09 11.69
CA VAL A 241 -2.74 -5.51 10.84
C VAL A 241 -3.55 -6.67 11.43
N LEU A 242 -3.09 -7.38 12.46
CA LEU A 242 -3.90 -8.38 13.15
C LEU A 242 -4.78 -7.79 14.26
N GLU A 243 -4.31 -6.74 14.93
CA GLU A 243 -4.89 -6.26 16.19
C GLU A 243 -5.64 -4.93 16.09
N ARG A 244 -5.28 -4.07 15.14
CA ARG A 244 -5.82 -2.70 15.09
C ARG A 244 -6.98 -2.57 14.11
N PRO A 245 -7.92 -1.63 14.30
CA PRO A 245 -8.88 -1.29 13.26
C PRO A 245 -8.15 -0.73 12.03
N LEU A 246 -8.59 -1.09 10.84
CA LEU A 246 -7.87 -0.80 9.59
C LEU A 246 -8.72 0.02 8.63
N PHE A 247 -8.09 0.95 7.92
CA PHE A 247 -8.72 1.75 6.88
C PHE A 247 -7.89 1.72 5.59
N PHE A 248 -8.33 0.97 4.59
CA PHE A 248 -7.66 0.85 3.30
C PHE A 248 -8.05 2.01 2.37
N CYS A 249 -7.05 2.70 1.82
CA CYS A 249 -7.25 3.85 0.94
C CYS A 249 -6.19 3.90 -0.18
N GLY A 250 -6.64 4.09 -1.42
CA GLY A 250 -5.74 4.13 -2.57
C GLY A 250 -5.13 2.79 -2.94
N LEU A 251 -5.71 1.70 -2.46
CA LEU A 251 -5.38 0.32 -2.84
C LEU A 251 -6.49 -0.23 -3.72
N SER A 252 -6.08 -0.98 -4.74
CA SER A 252 -7.03 -1.59 -5.67
C SER A 252 -7.64 -2.87 -5.10
N LEU A 253 -6.91 -3.53 -4.18
CA LEU A 253 -7.21 -4.87 -3.67
C LEU A 253 -7.47 -5.84 -4.83
N THR A 254 -6.71 -5.70 -5.91
CA THR A 254 -6.75 -6.64 -7.03
C THR A 254 -6.22 -8.01 -6.60
N ARG A 255 -6.33 -9.00 -7.50
CA ARG A 255 -5.83 -10.36 -7.24
C ARG A 255 -4.31 -10.41 -7.00
N GLU A 256 -3.57 -9.42 -7.49
CA GLU A 256 -2.12 -9.30 -7.29
C GLU A 256 -1.74 -8.79 -5.89
N GLU A 257 -2.66 -8.24 -5.12
CA GLU A 257 -2.40 -7.84 -3.73
C GLU A 257 -2.51 -9.06 -2.79
N TRP A 258 -1.99 -10.21 -3.22
CA TRP A 258 -2.15 -11.50 -2.55
C TRP A 258 -1.55 -11.55 -1.15
N THR A 259 -0.51 -10.76 -0.86
CA THR A 259 0.03 -10.58 0.49
C THR A 259 -1.00 -9.96 1.44
N ILE A 260 -1.75 -8.95 0.96
CA ILE A 260 -2.83 -8.31 1.72
C ILE A 260 -3.97 -9.30 1.91
N TRP A 261 -4.37 -10.01 0.85
CA TRP A 261 -5.45 -11.01 0.94
C TRP A 261 -5.12 -12.16 1.88
N TRP A 262 -3.89 -12.70 1.80
CA TRP A 262 -3.41 -13.69 2.74
C TRP A 262 -3.51 -13.16 4.17
N LEU A 263 -3.07 -11.93 4.42
CA LEU A 263 -3.06 -11.37 5.76
C LEU A 263 -4.46 -11.09 6.30
N LEU A 264 -5.38 -10.61 5.47
CA LEU A 264 -6.78 -10.43 5.85
C LEU A 264 -7.45 -11.77 6.18
N ALA A 265 -7.13 -12.84 5.44
CA ALA A 265 -7.58 -14.19 5.75
C ALA A 265 -6.98 -14.70 7.07
N GLN A 266 -5.67 -14.49 7.31
CA GLN A 266 -5.04 -14.84 8.59
C GLN A 266 -5.65 -14.05 9.75
N ARG A 267 -5.91 -12.75 9.57
CA ARG A 267 -6.59 -11.91 10.55
C ARG A 267 -7.98 -12.46 10.87
N ALA A 268 -8.78 -12.82 9.87
CA ALA A 268 -10.11 -13.38 10.08
C ALA A 268 -10.06 -14.66 10.91
N ARG A 269 -9.11 -15.57 10.61
CA ARG A 269 -8.87 -16.80 11.37
C ARG A 269 -8.41 -16.50 12.80
N TYR A 270 -7.45 -15.58 12.94
CA TYR A 270 -6.88 -15.17 14.22
C TYR A 270 -7.94 -14.58 15.16
N LEU A 271 -8.85 -13.76 14.62
CA LEU A 271 -9.93 -13.11 15.37
C LEU A 271 -11.19 -13.98 15.52
N ALA A 272 -11.27 -15.16 14.89
CA ALA A 272 -12.48 -15.98 14.87
C ALA A 272 -12.94 -16.41 16.28
N ARG A 273 -12.01 -16.54 17.23
CA ARG A 273 -12.30 -16.89 18.62
C ARG A 273 -12.77 -15.70 19.48
N ARG A 274 -12.64 -14.48 18.98
CA ARG A 274 -13.11 -13.27 19.69
C ARG A 274 -14.59 -13.03 19.39
N PRO A 275 -15.38 -12.55 20.37
CA PRO A 275 -16.73 -12.04 20.12
C PRO A 275 -16.73 -11.01 18.99
N SER A 276 -17.76 -11.01 18.15
CA SER A 276 -17.83 -10.10 16.98
C SER A 276 -17.75 -8.62 17.37
N THR A 277 -18.26 -8.26 18.55
CA THR A 277 -18.22 -6.91 19.14
C THR A 277 -16.80 -6.46 19.54
N GLU A 278 -15.90 -7.40 19.80
CA GLU A 278 -14.50 -7.13 20.16
C GLU A 278 -13.56 -7.17 18.95
N ARG A 279 -14.04 -7.59 17.78
CA ARG A 279 -13.21 -7.68 16.57
C ARG A 279 -12.93 -6.27 16.04
N PRO A 280 -11.65 -5.88 15.87
CA PRO A 280 -11.30 -4.60 15.30
C PRO A 280 -11.83 -4.49 13.84
N PRO A 281 -12.64 -3.47 13.50
CA PRO A 281 -13.25 -3.34 12.18
C PRO A 281 -12.22 -3.07 11.09
N VAL A 282 -12.59 -3.39 9.85
CA VAL A 282 -11.80 -3.14 8.66
C VAL A 282 -12.67 -2.41 7.65
N PHE A 283 -12.15 -1.33 7.09
CA PHE A 283 -12.85 -0.47 6.13
C PHE A 283 -12.06 -0.41 4.82
N VAL A 284 -12.77 -0.42 3.68
CA VAL A 284 -12.17 -0.23 2.35
C VAL A 284 -12.83 0.94 1.64
N PHE A 285 -12.05 1.96 1.32
CA PHE A 285 -12.49 3.12 0.55
C PHE A 285 -12.32 2.88 -0.95
N VAL A 286 -13.44 2.72 -1.66
CA VAL A 286 -13.42 2.28 -3.07
C VAL A 286 -14.45 3.02 -3.92
N ARG A 287 -14.06 3.37 -5.14
CA ARG A 287 -15.00 3.94 -6.11
C ARG A 287 -15.79 2.83 -6.80
N ARG A 288 -17.10 2.98 -6.87
CA ARG A 288 -17.97 2.16 -7.72
C ARG A 288 -17.75 2.57 -9.18
N PRO A 289 -17.52 1.62 -10.10
CA PRO A 289 -17.42 1.96 -11.51
C PRO A 289 -18.73 2.55 -12.03
N ALA A 290 -18.63 3.56 -12.88
CA ALA A 290 -19.76 4.17 -13.59
C ALA A 290 -20.25 3.21 -14.68
N PRO A 291 -21.54 3.25 -15.07
CA PRO A 291 -22.11 2.30 -16.04
C PRO A 291 -21.38 2.20 -17.38
N GLU A 292 -20.74 3.29 -17.82
CA GLU A 292 -20.00 3.42 -19.08
C GLU A 292 -18.55 2.95 -19.01
N GLU A 293 -18.05 2.57 -17.83
CA GLU A 293 -16.69 2.08 -17.69
C GLU A 293 -16.54 0.65 -18.17
N ARG A 294 -15.28 0.26 -18.41
CA ARG A 294 -14.96 -1.05 -18.96
C ARG A 294 -15.43 -2.19 -18.03
N LEU A 295 -15.84 -3.32 -18.63
CA LEU A 295 -16.35 -4.50 -17.93
C LEU A 295 -15.38 -5.03 -16.87
N GLU A 296 -14.07 -4.91 -17.09
CA GLU A 296 -13.03 -5.35 -16.16
C GLU A 296 -13.10 -4.57 -14.82
N MET A 297 -13.45 -3.29 -14.85
CA MET A 297 -13.62 -2.47 -13.64
C MET A 297 -14.83 -2.93 -12.82
N HIS A 298 -15.92 -3.29 -13.49
CA HIS A 298 -17.10 -3.89 -12.86
C HIS A 298 -16.77 -5.25 -12.25
N GLY A 299 -16.04 -6.10 -12.98
CA GLY A 299 -15.58 -7.40 -12.49
C GLY A 299 -14.67 -7.29 -11.27
N ALA A 300 -13.73 -6.34 -11.28
CA ALA A 300 -12.85 -6.06 -10.16
C ALA A 300 -13.63 -5.58 -8.92
N PHE A 301 -14.55 -4.63 -9.09
CA PHE A 301 -15.40 -4.14 -7.99
C PHE A 301 -16.30 -5.24 -7.42
N ALA A 302 -16.91 -6.08 -8.27
CA ALA A 302 -17.73 -7.20 -7.82
C ALA A 302 -16.92 -8.23 -7.04
N THR A 303 -15.72 -8.56 -7.51
CA THR A 303 -14.79 -9.47 -6.82
C THR A 303 -14.42 -8.92 -5.43
N LEU A 304 -14.04 -7.65 -5.36
CA LEU A 304 -13.73 -6.98 -4.09
C LEU A 304 -14.95 -6.95 -3.16
N SER A 305 -16.14 -6.62 -3.68
CA SER A 305 -17.37 -6.61 -2.90
C SER A 305 -17.67 -7.95 -2.27
N ARG A 306 -17.49 -9.04 -3.02
CA ARG A 306 -17.70 -10.39 -2.49
C ARG A 306 -16.64 -10.75 -1.45
N ALA A 307 -15.37 -10.42 -1.68
CA ALA A 307 -14.31 -10.66 -0.71
C ALA A 307 -14.55 -9.89 0.60
N CYS A 308 -14.97 -8.62 0.52
CA CYS A 308 -15.31 -7.81 1.68
C CYS A 308 -16.47 -8.42 2.49
N GLU A 309 -17.52 -8.88 1.81
CA GLU A 309 -18.64 -9.57 2.46
C GLU A 309 -18.18 -10.81 3.23
N LEU A 310 -17.39 -11.69 2.58
CA LEU A 310 -16.90 -12.94 3.18
C LEU A 310 -15.97 -12.70 4.38
N LEU A 311 -15.23 -11.59 4.38
CA LEU A 311 -14.27 -11.25 5.44
C LEU A 311 -14.85 -10.29 6.50
N GLY A 312 -16.11 -9.87 6.38
CA GLY A 312 -16.74 -8.91 7.29
C GLY A 312 -16.11 -7.52 7.23
N ILE A 313 -15.64 -7.11 6.05
CA ILE A 313 -15.02 -5.80 5.77
C ILE A 313 -16.10 -4.82 5.31
N ASP A 314 -16.10 -3.62 5.88
CA ASP A 314 -17.02 -2.56 5.51
C ASP A 314 -16.53 -1.82 4.26
N MET A 315 -17.31 -1.91 3.18
CA MET A 315 -17.04 -1.15 1.96
C MET A 315 -17.63 0.25 2.02
N LEU A 316 -16.76 1.24 2.01
CA LEU A 316 -17.08 2.66 1.95
C LEU A 316 -17.14 3.11 0.49
N SER A 317 -18.14 2.62 -0.25
CA SER A 317 -18.23 2.86 -1.69
C SER A 317 -18.79 4.24 -2.05
N PHE A 318 -18.32 4.84 -3.14
CA PHE A 318 -18.79 6.13 -3.67
C PHE A 318 -18.74 6.12 -5.21
N GLY A 319 -19.54 6.96 -5.88
CA GLY A 319 -19.55 7.04 -7.35
C GLY A 319 -18.52 8.02 -7.93
N ASP A 320 -18.28 9.13 -7.23
CA ASP A 320 -17.36 10.20 -7.65
C ASP A 320 -16.23 10.38 -6.64
N TYR A 321 -14.99 10.52 -7.12
CA TYR A 321 -13.82 10.72 -6.26
C TYR A 321 -13.94 12.01 -5.43
N GLY A 322 -14.43 13.11 -6.01
CA GLY A 322 -14.60 14.36 -5.27
C GLY A 322 -15.57 14.22 -4.09
N VAL A 323 -16.71 13.59 -4.31
CA VAL A 323 -17.69 13.26 -3.26
C VAL A 323 -17.09 12.30 -2.22
N GLY A 324 -16.44 11.22 -2.67
CA GLY A 324 -15.81 10.23 -1.81
C GLY A 324 -14.79 10.85 -0.86
N TRP A 325 -13.84 11.63 -1.39
CA TRP A 325 -12.80 12.27 -0.60
C TRP A 325 -13.34 13.34 0.36
N ARG A 326 -14.35 14.13 -0.05
CA ARG A 326 -15.03 15.05 0.88
C ARG A 326 -15.70 14.31 2.03
N ARG A 327 -16.38 13.19 1.74
CA ARG A 327 -17.03 12.36 2.77
C ARG A 327 -16.00 11.75 3.70
N LEU A 328 -14.89 11.24 3.16
CA LEU A 328 -13.79 10.71 3.94
C LEU A 328 -13.16 11.76 4.85
N ARG A 329 -12.89 12.95 4.32
CA ARG A 329 -12.34 14.07 5.10
C ARG A 329 -13.23 14.40 6.29
N ARG A 330 -14.54 14.51 6.10
CA ARG A 330 -15.50 14.70 7.20
C ARG A 330 -15.47 13.54 8.21
N ALA A 331 -15.47 12.30 7.73
CA ALA A 331 -15.49 11.12 8.60
C ALA A 331 -14.24 11.00 9.49
N LEU A 332 -13.10 11.51 9.02
CA LEU A 332 -11.84 11.49 9.76
C LEU A 332 -11.56 12.77 10.54
N ASP A 333 -12.41 13.80 10.42
CA ASP A 333 -12.12 15.16 10.88
C ASP A 333 -10.79 15.69 10.29
N TRP A 334 -10.69 15.61 8.96
CA TRP A 334 -9.52 15.98 8.16
C TRP A 334 -9.77 17.26 7.37
N GLY A 335 -9.41 18.38 8.00
CA GLY A 335 -9.39 19.73 7.41
C GLY A 335 -8.42 19.88 6.25
#